data_AF-A0A7J2TK21-F1
#
_entry.id   AF-A0A7J2TK21-F1
#
_cell.length_a   1.000
_cell.length_b   1.000
_cell.length_c   1.000
_cell.angle_alpha   90.00
_cell.angle_beta   90.00
_cell.angle_gamma   90.00
#
_symmetry.space_group_name_H-M   'P 1'
#
loop_
_entity.id
_entity.type
_entity.pdbx_description
1 polymer ?
#
loop_
_entity_poly.entity_id
_entity_poly.type
_entity_poly.pdbx_seq_one_letter_code
_entity_poly.pdbx_strand_id
1 'polypeptide(L)'
;MDIETRTSILMDAFEELKKKWEIDENTLTVKEEKADILPEAKVNELLQLKEKYKLDDIEFLFLVGAAVGYYQGQMNVKNVVIKKLSIVNQFVNSLLKR
;
A
#
# COMPACT_ATOMS: atom_id res chain seq x y z
N MET A 1 -6.90 -1.39 -18.52
CA MET A 1 -5.45 -1.61 -18.37
C MET A 1 -5.25 -3.00 -17.85
N ASP A 2 -4.28 -3.72 -18.41
CA ASP A 2 -3.90 -5.05 -17.93
C ASP A 2 -3.13 -4.95 -16.59
N ILE A 3 -2.93 -6.11 -15.96
CA ILE A 3 -2.25 -6.23 -14.66
C ILE A 3 -0.78 -5.82 -14.78
N GLU A 4 -0.13 -6.10 -15.90
CA GLU A 4 1.28 -5.76 -16.12
C GLU A 4 1.50 -4.25 -16.14
N THR A 5 0.65 -3.50 -16.86
CA THR A 5 0.70 -2.04 -16.91
C THR A 5 0.44 -1.43 -15.53
N ARG A 6 -0.55 -1.94 -14.79
CA ARG A 6 -0.81 -1.48 -13.41
C ARG A 6 0.35 -1.75 -12.47
N THR A 7 1.00 -2.90 -12.59
CA THR A 7 2.16 -3.27 -11.78
C THR A 7 3.34 -2.33 -12.07
N SER A 8 3.58 -1.99 -13.33
CA SER A 8 4.61 -1.02 -13.72
C SER A 8 4.33 0.37 -13.13
N ILE A 9 3.10 0.87 -13.25
CA ILE A 9 2.68 2.17 -12.68
C ILE A 9 2.92 2.21 -11.16
N LEU A 10 2.56 1.14 -10.46
CA LEU A 10 2.76 1.03 -9.01
C LEU A 10 4.25 1.03 -8.64
N MET A 11 5.09 0.34 -9.41
CA MET A 11 6.53 0.31 -9.17
C MET A 11 7.19 1.66 -9.48
N ASP A 12 6.77 2.36 -10.52
CA ASP A 12 7.26 3.70 -10.83
C ASP A 12 6.94 4.68 -9.69
N ALA A 13 5.70 4.63 -9.18
CA ALA A 13 5.27 5.44 -8.03
C ALA A 13 6.08 5.10 -6.78
N PHE A 14 6.42 3.82 -6.60
CA PHE A 14 7.20 3.35 -5.48
C PHE A 14 8.67 3.76 -5.54
N GLU A 15 9.30 3.67 -6.71
CA GLU A 15 10.66 4.17 -6.90
C GLU A 15 10.76 5.68 -6.65
N GLU A 16 9.75 6.45 -7.07
CA GLU A 16 9.71 7.88 -6.78
C GLU A 16 9.61 8.15 -5.27
N LEU A 17 8.75 7.43 -4.57
CA LEU A 17 8.65 7.51 -3.12
C LEU A 17 10.00 7.19 -2.46
N LYS A 18 10.63 6.10 -2.88
CA LYS A 18 11.93 5.65 -2.35
C LYS A 18 13.01 6.71 -2.52
N LYS A 19 13.09 7.33 -3.71
CA LYS A 19 14.04 8.41 -4.01
C LYS A 19 13.77 9.65 -3.17
N LYS A 20 12.50 10.06 -3.03
CA LYS A 20 12.13 11.24 -2.24
C LYS A 20 12.42 11.09 -0.76
N TRP A 21 12.25 9.89 -0.22
CA TRP A 21 12.36 9.63 1.22
C TRP A 21 13.72 9.06 1.63
N GLU A 22 14.66 8.96 0.68
CA GLU A 22 15.99 8.38 0.90
C GLU A 22 15.94 7.04 1.63
N ILE A 23 14.94 6.20 1.30
CA ILE A 23 14.72 4.92 1.97
C ILE A 23 15.87 3.98 1.61
N ASP A 24 16.76 3.76 2.57
CA ASP A 24 17.86 2.81 2.44
C ASP A 24 17.34 1.37 2.70
N GLU A 25 17.59 0.48 1.74
CA GLU A 25 17.21 -0.93 1.85
C GLU A 25 17.99 -1.65 2.98
N ASN A 26 19.11 -1.09 3.43
CA ASN A 26 19.93 -1.70 4.49
C ASN A 26 19.52 -1.30 5.91
N THR A 27 18.68 -0.27 6.10
CA THR A 27 18.13 0.08 7.43
C THR A 27 16.88 -0.74 7.80
N LEU A 28 16.46 -1.67 6.92
CA LEU A 28 15.21 -2.44 6.97
C LEU A 28 15.04 -3.46 8.12
N THR A 29 15.97 -3.54 9.08
CA THR A 29 15.88 -4.45 10.24
C THR A 29 15.78 -3.74 11.59
N VAL A 30 15.85 -2.41 11.61
CA VAL A 30 15.93 -1.68 12.88
C VAL A 30 14.53 -1.31 13.37
N LYS A 31 14.08 -2.12 14.33
CA LYS A 31 13.09 -1.86 15.39
C LYS A 31 11.97 -0.87 15.09
N GLU A 32 10.77 -1.45 15.06
CA GLU A 32 9.49 -0.88 15.47
C GLU A 32 9.59 0.39 16.33
N GLU A 33 9.72 1.55 15.69
CA GLU A 33 9.13 2.75 16.26
C GLU A 33 7.66 2.73 15.86
N LYS A 34 6.80 2.56 16.86
CA LYS A 34 5.36 2.74 16.78
C LYS A 34 5.06 4.20 16.44
N ALA A 35 5.38 4.64 15.23
CA ALA A 35 4.81 5.84 14.68
C ALA A 35 3.39 5.45 14.22
N ASP A 36 2.44 5.48 15.16
CA ASP A 36 1.01 5.23 14.87
C ASP A 36 0.45 6.19 13.80
N ILE A 37 1.18 7.26 13.47
CA ILE A 37 0.77 8.31 12.56
C ILE A 37 1.97 8.76 11.71
N LEU A 38 1.82 8.74 10.38
CA LEU A 38 2.76 9.36 9.44
C LEU A 38 2.72 10.90 9.60
N PRO A 39 3.87 11.61 9.54
CA PRO A 39 3.90 13.07 9.50
C PRO A 39 3.06 13.62 8.35
N GLU A 40 2.38 14.76 8.55
CA GLU A 40 1.47 15.36 7.56
C GLU A 40 2.14 15.63 6.21
N ALA A 41 3.42 16.04 6.21
CA ALA A 41 4.21 16.21 4.98
C ALA A 41 4.29 14.91 4.16
N LYS A 42 4.55 13.77 4.83
CA LYS A 42 4.62 12.45 4.19
C LYS A 42 3.26 11.97 3.70
N VAL A 43 2.18 12.30 4.43
CA VAL A 43 0.81 12.02 3.99
C VAL A 43 0.48 12.79 2.71
N ASN A 44 0.81 14.08 2.66
CA ASN A 44 0.58 14.91 1.48
C ASN A 44 1.37 14.41 0.26
N GLU A 45 2.61 13.95 0.46
CA GLU A 45 3.42 13.35 -0.62
C GLU A 45 2.83 12.05 -1.15
N LEU A 46 2.32 11.18 -0.27
CA LEU A 46 1.61 9.97 -0.66
C LEU A 46 0.34 10.30 -1.45
N LEU A 47 -0.45 11.30 -1.02
CA LEU A 47 -1.64 11.75 -1.74
C LEU A 47 -1.29 12.31 -3.13
N GLN A 48 -0.20 13.06 -3.26
CA GLN A 48 0.29 13.53 -4.55
C GLN A 48 0.68 12.37 -5.48
N LEU A 49 1.32 11.32 -4.96
CA LEU A 49 1.63 10.11 -5.73
C LEU A 49 0.35 9.39 -6.17
N LYS A 50 -0.66 9.29 -5.29
CA LYS A 50 -1.97 8.72 -5.63
C LYS A 50 -2.59 9.43 -6.82
N GLU A 51 -2.63 10.75 -6.79
CA GLU A 51 -3.21 11.55 -7.87
C GLU A 51 -2.38 11.47 -9.16
N LYS A 52 -1.04 11.62 -9.05
CA LYS A 52 -0.12 11.61 -10.19
C LYS A 52 -0.19 10.31 -10.97
N TYR A 53 -0.18 9.17 -10.28
CA TYR A 53 -0.19 7.84 -10.89
C TYR A 53 -1.60 7.26 -11.05
N LYS A 54 -2.64 8.01 -10.65
CA LYS A 54 -4.05 7.59 -10.69
C LYS A 54 -4.28 6.24 -10.00
N LEU A 55 -3.65 6.08 -8.83
CA LEU A 55 -3.69 4.83 -8.08
C LEU A 55 -5.07 4.63 -7.47
N ASP A 56 -5.57 3.41 -7.55
CA ASP A 56 -6.75 3.01 -6.80
C ASP A 56 -6.44 2.83 -5.31
N ASP A 57 -7.47 2.57 -4.51
CA ASP A 57 -7.31 2.48 -3.06
C ASP A 57 -6.42 1.32 -2.60
N ILE A 58 -6.35 0.24 -3.39
CA ILE A 58 -5.51 -0.93 -3.06
C ILE A 58 -4.05 -0.62 -3.39
N GLU A 59 -3.81 -0.07 -4.57
CA GLU A 59 -2.49 0.39 -5.02
C GLU A 59 -1.93 1.46 -4.08
N PHE A 60 -2.79 2.39 -3.64
CA PHE A 60 -2.43 3.39 -2.65
C PHE A 60 -2.12 2.80 -1.27
N LEU A 61 -2.94 1.85 -0.78
CA LEU A 61 -2.68 1.14 0.47
C LEU A 61 -1.33 0.41 0.44
N PHE A 62 -0.97 -0.18 -0.70
CA PHE A 62 0.33 -0.82 -0.87
C PHE A 62 1.48 0.17 -0.70
N LEU A 63 1.39 1.35 -1.31
CA LEU A 63 2.37 2.43 -1.16
C LEU A 63 2.47 2.94 0.28
N VAL A 64 1.33 3.11 0.97
CA VAL A 64 1.29 3.49 2.39
C VAL A 64 1.94 2.41 3.27
N GLY A 65 1.67 1.14 3.00
CA GLY A 65 2.32 0.02 3.69
C GLY A 65 3.83 0.03 3.48
N ALA A 66 4.27 0.31 2.26
CA ALA A 66 5.69 0.38 1.96
C ALA A 66 6.38 1.61 2.60
N ALA A 67 5.66 2.71 2.77
CA ALA A 67 6.08 3.92 3.46
C ALA A 67 6.23 3.75 4.99
N VAL A 68 5.39 2.92 5.63
CA VAL A 68 5.38 2.71 7.10
C VAL A 68 6.27 1.53 7.52
N GLY A 69 6.63 0.65 6.59
CA GLY A 69 7.54 -0.46 6.87
C GLY A 69 7.66 -1.40 5.69
N TYR A 70 8.23 -0.94 4.58
CA TYR A 70 8.57 -1.64 3.33
C TYR A 70 7.98 -3.06 3.19
N TYR A 71 8.60 -4.08 3.81
CA TYR A 71 8.14 -5.47 3.70
C TYR A 71 6.96 -5.81 4.63
N GLN A 72 7.03 -5.40 5.89
CA GLN A 72 6.02 -5.71 6.91
C GLN A 72 4.70 -5.01 6.63
N GLY A 73 4.74 -3.76 6.17
CA GLY A 73 3.57 -2.99 5.79
C GLY A 73 2.92 -3.50 4.51
N GLN A 74 3.69 -3.91 3.50
CA GLN A 74 3.14 -4.59 2.32
C GLN A 74 2.46 -5.92 2.71
N MET A 75 3.08 -6.71 3.61
CA MET A 75 2.50 -7.96 4.10
C MET A 75 1.23 -7.72 4.91
N ASN A 76 1.19 -6.67 5.72
CA ASN A 76 0.00 -6.26 6.47
C ASN A 76 -1.14 -5.84 5.54
N VAL A 77 -0.86 -5.07 4.49
CA VAL A 77 -1.86 -4.68 3.47
C VAL A 77 -2.41 -5.94 2.78
N LYS A 78 -1.54 -6.86 2.36
CA LYS A 78 -1.94 -8.15 1.78
C LYS A 78 -2.89 -8.91 2.72
N ASN A 79 -2.56 -8.99 4.01
CA ASN A 79 -3.39 -9.66 5.01
C ASN A 79 -4.76 -8.99 5.20
N VAL A 80 -4.80 -7.65 5.23
CA VAL A 80 -6.06 -6.88 5.34
C VAL A 80 -6.95 -7.10 4.10
N VAL A 81 -6.36 -7.06 2.90
CA VAL A 81 -7.09 -7.30 1.64
C VAL A 81 -7.66 -8.71 1.60
N ILE A 82 -6.86 -9.73 1.94
CA ILE A 82 -7.32 -11.13 2.00
C ILE A 82 -8.50 -11.27 2.99
N LYS A 83 -8.38 -10.65 4.17
CA LYS A 83 -9.44 -10.69 5.19
C LYS A 83 -10.73 -10.02 4.68
N LYS A 84 -10.61 -8.86 4.02
CA LYS A 84 -11.76 -8.15 3.43
C LYS A 84 -12.40 -8.94 2.30
N LEU A 85 -11.62 -9.55 1.41
CA LEU A 85 -12.13 -10.43 0.35
C LEU A 85 -12.90 -11.61 0.93
N SER A 86 -12.39 -12.23 2.00
CA SER A 86 -13.10 -13.30 2.70
C SER A 86 -14.46 -12.85 3.22
N ILE A 87 -14.54 -11.67 3.84
CA ILE A 87 -15.81 -11.08 4.34
C ILE A 87 -16.78 -10.81 3.19
N VAL A 88 -16.30 -10.21 2.09
CA VAL A 88 -17.13 -9.94 0.91
C VAL A 88 -17.66 -11.24 0.32
N ASN A 89 -16.82 -12.28 0.20
CA ASN A 89 -17.24 -13.59 -0.27
C ASN A 89 -18.29 -14.23 0.64
N GLN A 90 -18.13 -14.11 1.97
CA GLN A 90 -19.14 -14.59 2.92
C GLN A 90 -20.47 -13.84 2.76
N PHE A 91 -20.43 -12.53 2.57
CA PHE A 91 -21.60 -11.70 2.33
C PHE A 91 -22.31 -12.06 1.02
N VAL A 92 -21.58 -12.15 -0.10
CA VAL A 92 -22.16 -12.55 -1.39
C VAL A 92 -22.76 -13.96 -1.31
N ASN A 93 -22.08 -14.90 -0.65
CA ASN A 93 -22.59 -16.24 -0.45
C ASN A 93 -23.83 -16.29 0.44
N SER A 94 -23.99 -15.37 1.40
CA SER A 94 -25.22 -15.30 2.21
C SER A 94 -26.41 -14.76 1.42
N LEU A 95 -26.17 -13.92 0.41
CA LEU A 95 -27.19 -13.45 -0.53
C LEU A 95 -27.59 -14.53 -1.54
N LEU A 96 -26.62 -15.31 -2.06
CA LEU A 96 -26.83 -16.34 -3.08
C LEU A 96 -27.37 -17.67 -2.53
N LYS A 97 -27.23 -17.92 -1.23
CA LYS A 97 -27.83 -19.11 -0.56
C LYS A 97 -29.29 -18.90 -0.16
N ARG A 98 -29.93 -17.82 -0.64
CA ARG A 98 -31.39 -17.66 -0.66
C ARG A 98 -31.98 -18.16 -1.96
#